data_AF-A0A7C0Y4L9-F1
#
_entry.id   AF-A0A7C0Y4L9-F1
#
_cell.length_a   1.000
_cell.length_b   1.000
_cell.length_c   1.000
_cell.angle_alpha   90.00
_cell.angle_beta   90.00
_cell.angle_gamma   90.00
#
_symmetry.space_group_name_H-M   'P 1'
#
loop_
_entity.id
_entity.type
_entity.pdbx_description
1 polymer ?
#
loop_
_entity_poly.entity_id
_entity_poly.type
_entity_poly.pdbx_seq_one_letter_code
_entity_poly.pdbx_strand_id
1 'polypeptide(L)'
;LILLGELAEKAREAGVQVMIEGPGHVPLNQIAANVLLEKKLCKGAPFYVLGPLVTDIASGYDHIAAAIGGALAAWAGADFLCYVTPAEHLRLPTIEDVREGVIGVRIAAHAADLARGNKKAWEKDKKMSEARGKLDWETQIKLSIDPKKAKYYRETSKPKISDVCTMCGKYCAIKLLKEFLGCKD
;
A
#
# COMPACT_ATOMS: atom_id res chain seq x y z
N LEU A 1 -25.34 -4.27 4.37
CA LEU A 1 -24.62 -5.40 5.02
C LEU A 1 -25.54 -6.55 5.43
N ILE A 2 -26.56 -6.37 6.27
CA ILE A 2 -27.46 -7.47 6.72
C ILE A 2 -28.06 -8.26 5.53
N LEU A 3 -28.73 -7.55 4.62
CA LEU A 3 -29.29 -8.17 3.41
C LEU A 3 -28.22 -8.85 2.54
N LEU A 4 -27.02 -8.28 2.46
CA LEU A 4 -25.91 -8.88 1.70
C LEU A 4 -25.44 -10.19 2.34
N GLY A 5 -25.45 -10.30 3.66
CA GLY A 5 -25.16 -11.54 4.37
C GLY A 5 -26.18 -12.64 4.07
N GLU A 6 -27.47 -12.30 4.03
CA GLU A 6 -28.55 -13.24 3.66
C GLU A 6 -28.42 -13.70 2.20
N LEU A 7 -28.12 -12.78 1.28
CA LEU A 7 -27.88 -13.11 -0.13
C LEU A 7 -26.63 -13.96 -0.32
N ALA A 8 -25.55 -13.67 0.42
CA ALA A 8 -24.33 -14.46 0.39
C ALA A 8 -24.57 -15.89 0.87
N GLU A 9 -25.43 -16.09 1.87
CA GLU A 9 -25.82 -17.42 2.33
C GLU A 9 -26.61 -18.19 1.26
N LYS A 10 -27.64 -17.57 0.67
CA LYS A 10 -28.41 -18.17 -0.43
C LYS A 10 -27.53 -18.57 -1.61
N ALA A 11 -26.57 -17.72 -1.97
CA ALA A 11 -25.63 -18.01 -3.05
C ALA A 11 -24.69 -19.18 -2.71
N ARG A 12 -24.20 -19.26 -1.46
CA ARG A 12 -23.38 -20.40 -0.99
C ARG A 12 -24.17 -21.72 -1.01
N GLU A 13 -25.43 -21.70 -0.59
CA GLU A 13 -26.32 -22.87 -0.67
C GLU A 13 -26.49 -23.36 -2.12
N ALA A 14 -26.49 -22.43 -3.08
CA ALA A 14 -26.52 -22.74 -4.52
C ALA A 14 -25.14 -23.07 -5.13
N GLY A 15 -24.07 -23.13 -4.34
CA GLY A 15 -22.71 -23.41 -4.83
C GLY A 15 -22.05 -22.26 -5.60
N VAL A 16 -22.54 -21.04 -5.47
CA VAL A 16 -22.02 -19.84 -6.14
C VAL A 16 -21.04 -19.10 -5.23
N GLN A 17 -19.86 -18.75 -5.75
CA GLN A 17 -18.87 -17.96 -5.01
C GLN A 17 -19.33 -16.51 -4.84
N VAL A 18 -19.07 -15.93 -3.67
CA VAL A 18 -19.50 -14.55 -3.33
C VAL A 18 -18.38 -13.80 -2.63
N MET A 19 -18.26 -12.51 -2.96
CA MET A 19 -17.57 -11.49 -2.18
C MET A 19 -18.56 -10.36 -1.87
N ILE A 20 -18.32 -9.60 -0.80
CA ILE A 20 -19.15 -8.47 -0.38
C ILE A 20 -18.42 -7.17 -0.67
N GLU A 21 -19.12 -6.21 -1.28
CA GLU A 21 -18.60 -4.86 -1.47
C GLU A 21 -18.91 -3.96 -0.26
N GLY A 22 -17.93 -3.11 0.08
CA GLY A 22 -17.94 -2.21 1.23
C GLY A 22 -17.94 -0.73 0.85
N PRO A 23 -17.86 0.16 1.84
CA PRO A 23 -18.00 1.60 1.66
C PRO A 23 -16.83 2.23 0.88
N GLY A 24 -17.08 3.46 0.40
CA GLY A 24 -16.09 4.32 -0.26
C GLY A 24 -15.50 5.42 0.64
N HIS A 25 -16.30 6.11 1.46
CA HIS A 25 -15.86 7.22 2.32
C HIS A 25 -16.15 6.88 3.78
N VAL A 26 -15.09 6.77 4.59
CA VAL A 26 -15.19 6.38 6.01
C VAL A 26 -14.08 7.06 6.79
N PRO A 27 -14.40 7.87 7.83
CA PRO A 27 -13.36 8.48 8.65
C PRO A 27 -12.54 7.39 9.36
N LEU A 28 -11.24 7.65 9.53
CA LEU A 28 -10.25 6.66 9.93
C LEU A 28 -10.65 5.83 11.15
N ASN A 29 -11.23 6.46 12.18
CA ASN A 29 -11.62 5.83 13.44
C ASN A 29 -12.79 4.83 13.32
N GLN A 30 -13.49 4.79 12.18
CA GLN A 30 -14.64 3.90 11.97
C GLN A 30 -14.33 2.71 11.05
N ILE A 31 -13.16 2.69 10.40
CA ILE A 31 -12.83 1.68 9.39
C ILE A 31 -12.79 0.26 9.98
N ALA A 32 -12.05 0.06 11.07
CA ALA A 32 -11.91 -1.27 11.67
C ALA A 32 -13.26 -1.84 12.13
N ALA A 33 -14.13 -0.99 12.72
CA ALA A 33 -15.47 -1.39 13.13
C ALA A 33 -16.34 -1.83 11.95
N ASN A 34 -16.27 -1.12 10.82
CA ASN A 34 -16.99 -1.49 9.59
C ASN A 34 -16.56 -2.86 9.06
N VAL A 35 -15.24 -3.12 9.01
CA VAL A 35 -14.70 -4.41 8.54
C VAL A 35 -15.13 -5.54 9.47
N LEU A 36 -14.98 -5.39 10.78
CA LEU A 36 -15.38 -6.42 11.75
C LEU A 36 -16.89 -6.71 11.70
N LEU A 37 -17.71 -5.67 11.50
CA LEU A 37 -19.15 -5.82 11.37
C LEU A 37 -19.51 -6.60 10.10
N GLU A 38 -18.89 -6.28 8.96
CA GLU A 38 -19.09 -7.03 7.73
C GLU A 38 -18.74 -8.51 7.92
N LYS A 39 -17.55 -8.79 8.49
CA LYS A 39 -17.09 -10.17 8.68
C LYS A 39 -18.04 -10.99 9.53
N LYS A 40 -18.62 -10.37 10.56
CA LYS A 40 -19.61 -11.00 11.42
C LYS A 40 -20.94 -11.24 10.71
N LEU A 41 -21.48 -10.23 10.03
CA LEU A 41 -22.80 -10.29 9.39
C LEU A 41 -22.79 -11.18 8.13
N CYS A 42 -21.70 -11.16 7.37
CA CYS A 42 -21.59 -11.88 6.10
C CYS A 42 -20.84 -13.22 6.25
N LYS A 43 -20.74 -13.74 7.48
CA LYS A 43 -20.17 -15.05 7.81
C LYS A 43 -18.81 -15.28 7.14
N GLY A 44 -17.91 -14.30 7.30
CA GLY A 44 -16.54 -14.34 6.78
C GLY A 44 -16.41 -14.33 5.26
N ALA A 45 -17.40 -13.83 4.51
CA ALA A 45 -17.25 -13.61 3.07
C ALA A 45 -16.02 -12.74 2.76
N PRO A 46 -15.32 -12.96 1.63
CA PRO A 46 -14.29 -12.04 1.17
C PRO A 46 -14.83 -10.62 1.07
N PHE A 47 -14.13 -9.66 1.65
CA PHE A 47 -14.58 -8.27 1.72
C PHE A 47 -13.77 -7.39 0.79
N TYR A 48 -14.47 -6.78 -0.15
CA TYR A 48 -13.96 -5.88 -1.15
C TYR A 48 -14.35 -4.44 -0.77
N VAL A 49 -13.37 -3.59 -0.46
CA VAL A 49 -13.59 -2.15 -0.18
C VAL A 49 -13.02 -1.24 -1.28
N LEU A 50 -13.67 -0.09 -1.51
CA LEU A 50 -13.17 0.97 -2.39
C LEU A 50 -12.43 2.00 -1.55
N GLY A 51 -11.09 2.01 -1.55
CA GLY A 51 -10.32 2.79 -0.57
C GLY A 51 -10.35 2.12 0.80
N PRO A 52 -11.03 2.68 1.84
CA PRO A 52 -11.89 3.89 1.83
C PRO A 52 -11.14 5.21 1.97
N LEU A 53 -11.73 6.29 1.44
CA LEU A 53 -11.27 7.66 1.64
C LEU A 53 -11.50 8.06 3.10
N VAL A 54 -10.42 8.45 3.76
CA VAL A 54 -10.43 8.87 5.18
C VAL A 54 -10.82 10.34 5.38
N THR A 55 -10.88 11.10 4.29
CA THR A 55 -11.20 12.53 4.29
C THR A 55 -11.65 12.96 2.90
N ASP A 56 -12.56 13.93 2.83
CA ASP A 56 -13.18 14.41 1.59
C ASP A 56 -12.51 15.68 1.04
N ILE A 57 -11.60 16.29 1.81
CA ILE A 57 -10.96 17.57 1.46
C ILE A 57 -9.69 17.41 0.61
N ALA A 58 -9.46 16.22 0.06
CA ALA A 58 -8.23 15.84 -0.63
C ALA A 58 -8.46 15.55 -2.14
N SER A 59 -9.48 16.12 -2.77
CA SER A 59 -9.73 15.93 -4.21
C SER A 59 -8.48 16.24 -5.05
N GLY A 60 -8.17 15.37 -6.03
CA GLY A 60 -6.89 15.38 -6.75
C GLY A 60 -5.81 14.49 -6.08
N TYR A 61 -6.02 14.13 -4.82
CA TYR A 61 -5.15 13.29 -3.99
C TYR A 61 -5.92 12.15 -3.32
N ASP A 62 -7.11 11.82 -3.82
CA ASP A 62 -7.98 10.79 -3.25
C ASP A 62 -7.32 9.40 -3.22
N HIS A 63 -6.44 9.09 -4.18
CA HIS A 63 -5.58 7.90 -4.12
C HIS A 63 -4.74 7.81 -2.82
N ILE A 64 -4.31 8.92 -2.24
CA ILE A 64 -3.58 8.97 -0.96
C ILE A 64 -4.55 8.77 0.20
N ALA A 65 -5.66 9.51 0.21
CA ALA A 65 -6.70 9.39 1.24
C ALA A 65 -7.23 7.95 1.31
N ALA A 66 -7.47 7.34 0.15
CA ALA A 66 -7.91 5.96 -0.01
C ALA A 66 -6.85 4.95 0.40
N ALA A 67 -5.56 5.18 0.09
CA ALA A 67 -4.48 4.27 0.49
C ALA A 67 -4.34 4.19 2.02
N ILE A 68 -4.53 5.30 2.74
CA ILE A 68 -4.51 5.33 4.21
C ILE A 68 -5.64 4.45 4.76
N GLY A 69 -6.87 4.66 4.29
CA GLY A 69 -8.01 3.89 4.77
C GLY A 69 -7.93 2.42 4.34
N GLY A 70 -7.48 2.15 3.12
CA GLY A 70 -7.33 0.80 2.58
C GLY A 70 -6.30 -0.04 3.34
N ALA A 71 -5.19 0.57 3.76
CA ALA A 71 -4.21 -0.13 4.61
C ALA A 71 -4.84 -0.56 5.95
N LEU A 72 -5.61 0.33 6.58
CA LEU A 72 -6.32 0.04 7.83
C LEU A 72 -7.42 -1.00 7.62
N ALA A 73 -8.18 -0.91 6.53
CA ALA A 73 -9.25 -1.84 6.21
C ALA A 73 -8.70 -3.26 5.94
N ALA A 74 -7.64 -3.37 5.14
CA ALA A 74 -7.00 -4.65 4.84
C ALA A 74 -6.32 -5.26 6.07
N TRP A 75 -5.71 -4.44 6.94
CA TRP A 75 -5.17 -4.91 8.22
C TRP A 75 -6.29 -5.45 9.13
N ALA A 76 -7.43 -4.75 9.19
CA ALA A 76 -8.60 -5.16 9.97
C ALA A 76 -9.33 -6.39 9.41
N GLY A 77 -9.07 -6.79 8.16
CA GLY A 77 -9.58 -8.02 7.57
C GLY A 77 -10.25 -7.90 6.20
N ALA A 78 -10.21 -6.74 5.54
CA ALA A 78 -10.60 -6.68 4.12
C ALA A 78 -9.66 -7.53 3.26
N ASP A 79 -10.20 -8.19 2.24
CA ASP A 79 -9.47 -9.16 1.41
C ASP A 79 -9.13 -8.61 0.03
N PHE A 80 -9.86 -7.58 -0.42
CA PHE A 80 -9.63 -6.94 -1.70
C PHE A 80 -9.78 -5.41 -1.56
N LEU A 81 -8.84 -4.68 -2.15
CA LEU A 81 -8.86 -3.22 -2.20
C LEU A 81 -9.05 -2.80 -3.67
N CYS A 82 -10.15 -2.12 -3.99
CA CYS A 82 -10.20 -1.34 -5.21
C CYS A 82 -9.42 -0.06 -5.00
N TYR A 83 -8.53 0.19 -5.94
CA TYR A 83 -7.78 1.42 -6.02
C TYR A 83 -8.70 2.63 -6.22
N VAL A 84 -8.18 3.79 -5.85
CA VAL A 84 -8.76 5.08 -6.17
C VAL A 84 -7.68 5.85 -6.92
N THR A 85 -8.06 6.56 -7.97
CA THR A 85 -7.10 7.33 -8.79
C THR A 85 -6.99 8.77 -8.28
N PRO A 86 -5.92 9.51 -8.64
CA PRO A 86 -5.89 10.96 -8.41
C PRO A 86 -7.05 11.72 -9.06
N ALA A 87 -7.65 11.15 -10.12
CA ALA A 87 -8.75 11.76 -10.87
C ALA A 87 -10.15 11.50 -10.27
N GLU A 88 -10.24 10.75 -9.17
CA GLU A 88 -11.50 10.49 -8.47
C GLU A 88 -12.23 11.81 -8.19
N HIS A 89 -13.56 11.81 -8.33
CA HIS A 89 -14.43 12.98 -8.21
C HIS A 89 -14.18 14.14 -9.20
N LEU A 90 -13.23 14.01 -10.14
CA LEU A 90 -12.82 15.11 -11.01
C LEU A 90 -12.97 14.81 -12.51
N ARG A 91 -12.52 13.64 -12.97
CA ARG A 91 -12.59 13.24 -14.39
C ARG A 91 -12.33 11.75 -14.58
N LEU A 92 -12.48 11.26 -15.82
CA LEU A 92 -11.97 9.95 -16.19
C LEU A 92 -10.42 9.91 -16.08
N PRO A 93 -9.84 8.82 -15.56
CA PRO A 93 -8.41 8.71 -15.35
C PRO A 93 -7.64 8.54 -16.66
N THR A 94 -6.44 9.13 -16.71
CA THR A 94 -5.42 8.85 -17.72
C THR A 94 -4.61 7.61 -17.35
N ILE A 95 -3.72 7.16 -18.23
CA ILE A 95 -2.78 6.07 -17.96
C ILE A 95 -1.93 6.34 -16.70
N GLU A 96 -1.51 7.59 -16.48
CA GLU A 96 -0.71 7.94 -15.31
C GLU A 96 -1.55 7.95 -14.03
N ASP A 97 -2.81 8.40 -14.09
CA ASP A 97 -3.72 8.34 -12.95
C ASP A 97 -3.99 6.90 -12.51
N VAL A 98 -4.17 6.00 -13.49
CA VAL A 98 -4.29 4.55 -13.25
C VAL A 98 -3.03 4.01 -12.59
N ARG A 99 -1.85 4.38 -13.10
CA ARG A 99 -0.57 3.94 -12.53
C ARG A 99 -0.44 4.37 -11.08
N GLU A 100 -0.63 5.65 -10.77
CA GLU A 100 -0.48 6.16 -9.40
C GLU A 100 -1.49 5.52 -8.45
N GLY A 101 -2.74 5.31 -8.88
CA GLY A 101 -3.73 4.58 -8.10
C GLY A 101 -3.30 3.14 -7.81
N VAL A 102 -2.80 2.41 -8.82
CA VAL A 102 -2.34 1.02 -8.67
C VAL A 102 -1.13 0.95 -7.73
N ILE A 103 -0.19 1.87 -7.85
CA ILE A 103 0.96 1.94 -6.94
C ILE A 103 0.49 2.24 -5.51
N GLY A 104 -0.42 3.20 -5.32
CA GLY A 104 -1.00 3.55 -4.03
C GLY A 104 -1.67 2.36 -3.33
N VAL A 105 -2.55 1.63 -4.04
CA VAL A 105 -3.23 0.47 -3.46
C VAL A 105 -2.28 -0.70 -3.19
N ARG A 106 -1.25 -0.91 -4.03
CA ARG A 106 -0.24 -1.96 -3.80
C ARG A 106 0.60 -1.68 -2.56
N ILE A 107 0.92 -0.41 -2.31
CA ILE A 107 1.58 0.01 -1.07
C ILE A 107 0.68 -0.27 0.13
N ALA A 108 -0.60 0.13 0.06
CA ALA A 108 -1.56 -0.10 1.14
C ALA A 108 -1.74 -1.59 1.46
N ALA A 109 -1.92 -2.43 0.44
CA ALA A 109 -2.06 -3.88 0.58
C ALA A 109 -0.81 -4.52 1.20
N HIS A 110 0.38 -4.14 0.72
CA HIS A 110 1.65 -4.65 1.25
C HIS A 110 1.88 -4.21 2.72
N ALA A 111 1.53 -2.97 3.07
CA ALA A 111 1.58 -2.50 4.46
C ALA A 111 0.65 -3.31 5.37
N ALA A 112 -0.56 -3.63 4.91
CA ALA A 112 -1.48 -4.49 5.64
C ALA A 112 -0.96 -5.93 5.78
N ASP A 113 -0.35 -6.49 4.74
CA ASP A 113 0.30 -7.80 4.78
C ASP A 113 1.40 -7.86 5.86
N LEU A 114 2.25 -6.83 5.94
CA LEU A 114 3.26 -6.71 6.99
C LEU A 114 2.63 -6.69 8.38
N ALA A 115 1.62 -5.85 8.58
CA ALA A 115 0.91 -5.71 9.86
C ALA A 115 0.16 -6.99 10.27
N ARG A 116 -0.24 -7.83 9.30
CA ARG A 116 -0.83 -9.16 9.52
C ARG A 116 0.20 -10.28 9.71
N GLY A 117 1.49 -9.95 9.72
CA GLY A 117 2.57 -10.92 9.94
C GLY A 117 2.89 -11.81 8.74
N ASN A 118 2.57 -11.36 7.52
CA ASN A 118 2.85 -12.13 6.30
C ASN A 118 4.38 -12.30 6.09
N LYS A 119 4.87 -13.53 6.27
CA LYS A 119 6.31 -13.85 6.18
C LYS A 119 6.95 -13.42 4.85
N LYS A 120 6.23 -13.57 3.72
CA LYS A 120 6.75 -13.21 2.39
C LYS A 120 6.83 -11.70 2.21
N ALA A 121 5.91 -10.95 2.80
CA ALA A 121 5.98 -9.48 2.81
C ALA A 121 7.19 -9.02 3.63
N TRP A 122 7.36 -9.54 4.84
CA TRP A 122 8.51 -9.23 5.70
C TRP A 122 9.86 -9.55 5.05
N GLU A 123 9.96 -10.67 4.32
CA GLU A 123 11.18 -11.02 3.59
C GLU A 123 11.53 -9.98 2.51
N LYS A 124 10.53 -9.44 1.79
CA LYS A 124 10.75 -8.39 0.78
C LYS A 124 11.28 -7.10 1.41
N ASP A 125 10.69 -6.65 2.52
CA ASP A 125 11.13 -5.44 3.25
C ASP A 125 12.51 -5.62 3.85
N LYS A 126 12.82 -6.81 4.35
CA LYS A 126 14.14 -7.14 4.85
C LYS A 126 15.19 -7.01 3.73
N LYS A 127 14.97 -7.63 2.56
CA LYS A 127 15.87 -7.52 1.40
C LYS A 127 16.06 -6.07 0.94
N MET A 128 14.98 -5.30 0.90
CA MET A 128 15.02 -3.86 0.59
C MET A 128 15.87 -3.08 1.60
N SER A 129 15.70 -3.37 2.90
CA SER A 129 16.43 -2.71 3.99
C SER A 129 17.90 -3.09 4.01
N GLU A 130 18.24 -4.36 3.72
CA GLU A 130 19.61 -4.82 3.55
C GLU A 130 20.30 -4.13 2.37
N ALA A 131 19.62 -3.99 1.22
CA ALA A 131 20.15 -3.26 0.07
C ALA A 131 20.40 -1.79 0.41
N ARG A 132 19.46 -1.12 1.10
CA ARG A 132 19.63 0.26 1.61
C ARG A 132 20.83 0.38 2.54
N GLY A 133 20.97 -0.55 3.49
CA GLY A 133 22.09 -0.57 4.45
C GLY A 133 23.44 -0.76 3.77
N LYS A 134 23.48 -1.48 2.64
CA LYS A 134 24.69 -1.67 1.83
C LYS A 134 24.95 -0.54 0.83
N LEU A 135 24.03 0.41 0.67
CA LEU A 135 24.02 1.37 -0.43
C LEU A 135 23.97 0.71 -1.83
N ASP A 136 23.39 -0.50 -1.91
CA ASP A 136 23.18 -1.23 -3.17
C ASP A 136 21.96 -0.65 -3.90
N TRP A 137 22.21 0.37 -4.72
CA TRP A 137 21.18 1.07 -5.48
C TRP A 137 20.50 0.20 -6.52
N GLU A 138 21.24 -0.71 -7.16
CA GLU A 138 20.69 -1.58 -8.21
C GLU A 138 19.64 -2.52 -7.62
N THR A 139 19.99 -3.21 -6.53
CA THR A 139 19.06 -4.10 -5.84
C THR A 139 17.91 -3.32 -5.22
N GLN A 140 18.16 -2.16 -4.61
CA GLN A 140 17.11 -1.30 -4.07
C GLN A 140 16.08 -0.89 -5.14
N ILE A 141 16.54 -0.48 -6.32
CA ILE A 141 15.67 -0.09 -7.44
C ILE A 141 14.86 -1.31 -7.91
N LYS A 142 15.52 -2.46 -8.11
CA LYS A 142 14.87 -3.69 -8.57
C LYS A 142 13.79 -4.19 -7.61
N LEU A 143 13.99 -4.02 -6.30
CA LEU A 143 13.04 -4.43 -5.26
C LEU A 143 11.89 -3.44 -5.02
N SER A 144 11.94 -2.24 -5.61
CA SER A 144 10.92 -1.21 -5.40
C SER A 144 9.58 -1.60 -6.03
N ILE A 145 8.46 -1.15 -5.46
CA ILE A 145 7.10 -1.38 -6.01
C ILE A 145 6.96 -0.77 -7.41
N ASP A 146 7.62 0.38 -7.64
CA ASP A 146 7.82 1.01 -8.94
C ASP A 146 9.32 1.23 -9.22
N PRO A 147 10.02 0.25 -9.84
CA PRO A 147 11.43 0.37 -10.18
C PRO A 147 11.72 1.51 -11.18
N LYS A 148 10.77 1.83 -12.07
CA LYS A 148 10.97 2.88 -13.08
C LYS A 148 11.04 4.25 -12.41
N LYS A 149 10.09 4.54 -11.52
CA LYS A 149 10.06 5.80 -10.75
C LYS A 149 11.25 5.91 -9.79
N ALA A 150 11.61 4.83 -9.12
CA ALA A 150 12.80 4.78 -8.25
C ALA A 150 14.10 5.06 -9.02
N LYS A 151 14.28 4.43 -10.18
CA LYS A 151 15.43 4.66 -11.07
C LYS A 151 15.49 6.10 -11.56
N TYR A 152 14.37 6.64 -12.03
CA TYR A 152 14.26 8.02 -12.50
C TYR A 152 14.71 9.03 -11.44
N TYR A 153 14.25 8.89 -10.20
CA TYR A 153 14.67 9.79 -9.11
C TYR A 153 16.15 9.67 -8.76
N ARG A 154 16.71 8.45 -8.81
CA ARG A 154 18.16 8.26 -8.59
C ARG A 154 19.00 8.89 -9.70
N GLU A 155 18.55 8.79 -10.95
CA GLU A 155 19.31 9.27 -12.11
C GLU A 155 19.25 10.78 -12.30
N THR A 156 18.13 11.41 -11.93
CA THR A 156 17.96 12.87 -12.03
C THR A 156 18.76 13.66 -10.99
N SER A 157 19.22 13.01 -9.92
CA SER A 157 20.04 13.62 -8.88
C SER A 157 21.21 12.70 -8.48
N LYS A 158 22.24 12.64 -9.35
CA LYS A 158 23.45 11.85 -9.09
C LYS A 158 24.43 12.61 -8.17
N PRO A 159 24.97 11.97 -7.12
CA PRO A 159 25.94 12.59 -6.24
C PRO A 159 27.29 12.73 -6.94
N LYS A 160 28.00 13.82 -6.65
CA LYS A 160 29.33 14.10 -7.23
C LYS A 160 30.51 13.59 -6.39
N ILE A 161 30.26 13.18 -5.14
CA ILE A 161 31.34 13.04 -4.12
C ILE A 161 31.36 11.67 -3.42
N SER A 162 30.21 10.99 -3.25
CA SER A 162 30.15 9.68 -2.59
C SER A 162 28.93 8.88 -3.03
N ASP A 163 28.97 7.54 -2.95
CA ASP A 163 27.90 6.64 -3.39
C ASP A 163 26.68 6.59 -2.43
N VAL A 164 26.26 7.76 -1.96
CA VAL A 164 25.08 8.01 -1.12
C VAL A 164 24.00 8.72 -1.94
N CYS A 165 22.84 9.04 -1.37
CA CYS A 165 21.89 9.93 -2.07
C CYS A 165 22.28 11.41 -1.92
N THR A 166 21.72 12.25 -2.78
CA THR A 166 21.95 13.71 -2.75
C THR A 166 21.27 14.41 -1.57
N MET A 167 20.33 13.76 -0.88
CA MET A 167 19.61 14.35 0.26
C MET A 167 20.53 14.74 1.43
N CYS A 168 21.43 13.84 1.85
CA CYS A 168 22.34 14.09 2.98
C CYS A 168 23.82 14.19 2.56
N GLY A 169 24.16 13.69 1.37
CA GLY A 169 25.54 13.67 0.87
C GLY A 169 26.50 13.03 1.89
N LYS A 170 27.61 13.73 2.18
CA LYS A 170 28.66 13.26 3.10
C LYS A 170 28.16 12.98 4.53
N TYR A 171 27.00 13.52 4.93
CA TYR A 171 26.39 13.33 6.25
C TYR A 171 25.35 12.18 6.28
N CYS A 172 25.40 11.27 5.31
CA CYS A 172 24.52 10.10 5.29
C CYS A 172 24.70 9.24 6.56
N ALA A 173 23.64 9.03 7.31
CA ALA A 173 23.67 8.25 8.56
C ALA A 173 24.15 6.82 8.35
N ILE A 174 23.74 6.16 7.26
CA ILE A 174 24.17 4.79 6.93
C ILE A 174 25.68 4.73 6.69
N LYS A 175 26.21 5.72 5.96
CA LYS A 175 27.64 5.85 5.70
C LYS A 175 28.42 6.06 7.01
N LEU A 176 28.00 7.04 7.82
CA LEU A 176 28.65 7.35 9.09
C LEU A 176 28.64 6.15 10.04
N LEU A 177 27.54 5.39 10.07
CA LEU A 177 27.44 4.17 10.87
C LEU A 177 28.39 3.07 10.38
N LYS A 178 28.48 2.84 9.06
CA LYS A 178 29.46 1.89 8.48
C LYS A 178 30.90 2.26 8.84
N GLU A 179 31.25 3.53 8.70
CA GLU A 179 32.57 4.07 9.04
C GLU A 179 32.88 3.87 10.53
N PHE A 180 31.91 4.16 11.41
CA PHE A 180 32.06 3.97 12.85
C PHE A 180 32.20 2.49 13.26
N LEU A 181 31.41 1.59 12.66
CA LEU A 181 31.44 0.15 12.98
C LEU A 181 32.65 -0.58 12.36
N GLY A 182 33.46 0.09 11.54
CA GLY A 182 34.62 -0.52 10.89
C GLY A 182 34.25 -1.60 9.86
N CYS A 183 32.99 -1.65 9.41
CA CYS A 183 32.54 -2.56 8.37
C CYS A 183 33.12 -2.07 7.02
N LYS A 184 34.28 -2.59 6.64
CA LYS A 184 34.77 -2.51 5.25
C LYS A 184 33.98 -3.50 4.40
N ASP A 185 33.59 -3.07 3.21
CA ASP A 185 32.71 -3.79 2.28
C ASP A 185 33.22 -5.21 1.93
#